data_AF-A0A762KEZ4-F1
#
_entry.id   AF-A0A762KEZ4-F1
#
_cell.length_a   1.000
_cell.length_b   1.000
_cell.length_c   1.000
_cell.angle_alpha   90.00
_cell.angle_beta   90.00
_cell.angle_gamma   90.00
#
_symmetry.space_group_name_H-M   'P 1'
#
loop_
_entity.id
_entity.type
_entity.pdbx_description
1 polymer ?
#
loop_
_entity_poly.entity_id
_entity_poly.type
_entity_poly.pdbx_seq_one_letter_code
_entity_poly.pdbx_strand_id
1 'polypeptide(L)'
;MPILKTTLALAVGFMLAGCVSQLHATPQPDRTALAAAEVAKYDDLRLCNTEYSAAIELGGMGPNRPEYQGKWIFHKATEQEIASRHLNCYKVRSATTAAAPELSTRQKQARVSAVCNAYAQRSQFADPSVIVNMCQRGYQATPSKCSSDQIKFNSEAQKLAGYARAEYIEIGNAFRAGCNLK
;
A
#
# COMPACT_ATOMS: atom_id res chain seq x y z
N MET A 1 91.20 47.60 21.69
CA MET A 1 91.56 48.45 20.53
C MET A 1 90.30 48.69 19.70
N PRO A 2 90.11 49.90 19.17
CA PRO A 2 88.82 50.53 18.91
C PRO A 2 88.48 50.54 17.39
N ILE A 3 87.52 51.40 17.00
CA ILE A 3 87.21 51.89 15.61
C ILE A 3 86.06 51.08 14.96
N LEU A 4 84.96 51.64 14.44
CA LEU A 4 84.36 52.98 14.35
C LEU A 4 82.94 52.76 13.78
N LYS A 5 81.99 53.62 14.17
CA LYS A 5 80.98 54.35 13.36
C LYS A 5 80.34 53.60 12.16
N THR A 6 79.03 53.66 11.87
CA THR A 6 78.23 54.89 11.67
C THR A 6 76.77 54.51 11.39
N THR A 7 75.83 55.26 12.00
CA THR A 7 74.53 55.76 11.47
C THR A 7 73.39 54.86 10.96
N LEU A 8 72.24 55.07 11.62
CA LEU A 8 70.86 55.32 11.12
C LEU A 8 70.26 54.42 10.02
N ALA A 9 69.08 53.85 10.30
CA ALA A 9 67.80 54.36 9.79
C ALA A 9 66.59 53.62 10.38
N LEU A 10 65.52 54.36 10.63
CA LEU A 10 64.17 53.89 10.98
C LEU A 10 63.60 52.90 9.97
N ALA A 11 62.85 51.91 10.46
CA ALA A 11 61.57 51.54 9.84
C ALA A 11 60.64 50.91 10.90
N VAL A 12 59.54 51.61 11.15
CA VAL A 12 58.36 51.11 11.88
C VAL A 12 57.67 50.06 11.02
N GLY A 13 57.30 48.93 11.63
CA GLY A 13 56.48 47.90 10.98
C GLY A 13 55.71 47.10 12.01
N PHE A 14 54.59 47.64 12.47
CA PHE A 14 53.54 46.85 13.14
C PHE A 14 52.98 45.85 12.12
N MET A 15 53.06 44.55 12.43
CA MET A 15 52.20 43.55 11.82
C MET A 15 51.66 42.66 12.93
N LEU A 16 50.46 43.03 13.37
CA LEU A 16 49.52 42.12 14.03
C LEU A 16 49.09 41.07 13.00
N ALA A 17 49.73 39.91 13.02
CA ALA A 17 49.13 38.68 12.50
C ALA A 17 48.49 37.99 13.71
N GLY A 18 47.22 38.25 14.03
CA GLY A 18 46.08 38.04 13.15
C GLY A 18 45.67 36.58 13.29
N CYS A 19 44.91 36.27 14.34
CA CYS A 19 44.22 35.00 14.47
C CYS A 19 43.39 34.80 13.20
N VAL A 20 43.80 33.86 12.35
CA VAL A 20 42.95 33.39 11.26
C VAL A 20 41.80 32.66 11.91
N SER A 21 40.71 33.37 12.16
CA SER A 21 39.42 32.77 12.39
C SER A 21 39.11 31.93 11.16
N GLN A 22 39.22 30.61 11.28
CA GLN A 22 38.58 29.68 10.37
C GLN A 22 37.12 30.14 10.29
N LEU A 23 36.75 30.61 9.10
CA LEU A 23 35.39 30.88 8.69
C LEU A 23 34.60 29.61 9.02
N HIS A 24 33.90 29.61 10.16
CA HIS A 24 32.96 28.55 10.47
C HIS A 24 31.90 28.65 9.38
N ALA A 25 31.94 27.72 8.43
CA ALA A 25 30.79 27.44 7.61
C ALA A 25 29.61 27.27 8.58
N THR A 26 28.58 28.11 8.42
CA THR A 26 27.34 27.93 9.14
C THR A 26 26.93 26.46 9.00
N PRO A 27 26.65 25.74 10.09
CA PRO A 27 26.25 24.34 9.99
C PRO A 27 25.03 24.29 9.08
N GLN A 28 25.17 23.70 7.89
CA GLN A 28 23.99 23.38 7.10
C GLN A 28 23.12 22.49 7.99
N PRO A 29 21.82 22.81 8.12
CA PRO A 29 20.95 22.02 8.97
C PRO A 29 20.94 20.58 8.44
N ASP A 30 21.14 19.62 9.34
CA ASP A 30 21.12 18.21 9.01
C ASP A 30 19.77 17.87 8.38
N ARG A 31 19.79 17.53 7.09
CA ARG A 31 18.59 17.22 6.32
C ARG A 31 17.81 16.05 6.93
N THR A 32 18.49 15.14 7.62
CA THR A 32 17.87 14.03 8.34
C THR A 32 17.10 14.54 9.56
N ALA A 33 17.71 15.41 10.36
CA ALA A 33 17.06 16.03 11.51
C ALA A 33 15.86 16.90 11.10
N LEU A 34 15.97 17.65 10.00
CA LEU A 34 14.86 18.43 9.45
C LEU A 34 13.70 17.53 8.99
N ALA A 35 13.99 16.43 8.30
CA ALA A 35 12.98 15.48 7.86
C ALA A 35 12.27 14.82 9.06
N ALA A 36 13.03 14.38 10.07
CA ALA A 36 12.47 13.81 11.29
C ALA A 36 11.57 14.81 12.03
N ALA A 37 12.04 16.07 12.20
CA ALA A 37 11.26 17.12 12.86
C ALA A 37 9.99 17.49 12.09
N GLU A 38 10.00 17.41 10.75
CA GLU A 38 8.81 17.66 9.94
C GLU A 38 7.81 16.50 10.02
N VAL A 39 8.28 15.26 9.87
CA VAL A 39 7.46 14.05 9.95
C VAL A 39 6.81 13.89 11.33
N ALA A 40 7.50 14.25 12.41
CA ALA A 40 6.96 14.18 13.77
C ALA A 40 5.67 15.00 13.97
N LYS A 41 5.43 16.01 13.13
CA LYS A 41 4.20 16.83 13.18
C LYS A 41 2.99 16.16 12.53
N TYR A 42 3.18 15.06 11.80
CA TYR A 42 2.10 14.43 11.03
C TYR A 42 1.20 13.63 11.96
N ASP A 43 -0.11 13.67 11.70
CA ASP A 43 -1.04 12.71 12.27
C ASP A 43 -0.85 11.31 11.66
N ASP A 44 -1.40 10.30 12.32
CA ASP A 44 -1.21 8.90 11.94
C ASP A 44 -1.70 8.60 10.52
N LEU A 45 -2.79 9.24 10.08
CA LEU A 45 -3.33 9.05 8.74
C LEU A 45 -2.37 9.63 7.68
N ARG A 46 -1.86 10.84 7.93
CA ARG A 46 -0.92 11.53 7.06
C ARG A 46 0.41 10.78 7.00
N LEU A 47 0.91 10.24 8.11
CA LEU A 47 2.07 9.35 8.13
C LEU A 47 1.86 8.14 7.22
N CYS A 48 0.76 7.42 7.42
CA CYS A 48 0.46 6.20 6.66
C CYS A 48 0.19 6.45 5.16
N ASN A 49 -0.39 7.59 4.79
CA ASN A 49 -0.57 7.96 3.38
C ASN A 49 0.75 8.39 2.73
N THR A 50 1.63 9.05 3.49
CA THR A 50 2.94 9.51 3.03
C THR A 50 3.87 8.33 2.77
N GLU A 51 3.90 7.33 3.67
CA GLU A 51 4.68 6.10 3.50
C GLU A 51 4.31 5.36 2.21
N TYR A 52 3.01 5.16 1.98
CA TYR A 52 2.51 4.48 0.78
C TYR A 52 2.87 5.22 -0.51
N SER A 53 2.69 6.55 -0.53
CA SER A 53 2.98 7.37 -1.71
C SER A 53 4.47 7.41 -2.01
N ALA A 54 5.30 7.52 -0.97
CA ALA A 54 6.76 7.54 -1.10
C ALA A 54 7.31 6.21 -1.64
N ALA A 55 6.76 5.07 -1.21
CA ALA A 55 7.16 3.76 -1.73
C ALA A 55 6.91 3.63 -3.25
N ILE A 56 5.78 4.15 -3.75
CA ILE A 56 5.46 4.17 -5.18
C ILE A 56 6.40 5.11 -5.95
N GLU A 57 6.59 6.33 -5.44
CA GLU A 57 7.45 7.32 -6.09
C GLU A 57 8.91 6.87 -6.16
N LEU A 58 9.45 6.33 -5.07
CA LEU A 58 10.82 5.81 -5.03
C LEU A 58 10.99 4.54 -5.86
N GLY A 59 9.98 3.67 -5.92
CA GLY A 59 9.99 2.49 -6.80
C GLY A 59 9.97 2.83 -8.29
N GLY A 60 9.34 3.95 -8.67
CA GLY A 60 9.34 4.49 -10.04
C GLY A 60 10.54 5.40 -10.36
N MET A 61 11.32 5.79 -9.36
CA MET A 61 12.44 6.73 -9.50
C MET A 61 13.79 6.01 -9.36
N GLY A 62 14.63 6.09 -10.39
CA GLY A 62 16.00 5.57 -10.31
C GLY A 62 16.88 6.38 -9.34
N PRO A 63 17.84 5.74 -8.63
CA PRO A 63 18.64 6.36 -7.57
C PRO A 63 19.55 7.51 -8.04
N ASN A 64 19.82 7.61 -9.34
CA ASN A 64 20.66 8.66 -9.92
C ASN A 64 19.91 9.99 -10.13
N ARG A 65 18.62 10.05 -9.82
CA ARG A 65 17.83 11.29 -9.91
C ARG A 65 18.23 12.24 -8.77
N PRO A 66 18.44 13.54 -9.04
CA PRO A 66 18.83 14.52 -8.01
C PRO A 66 17.88 14.59 -6.81
N GLU A 67 16.59 14.31 -7.04
CA GLU A 67 15.53 14.35 -6.03
C GLU A 67 15.47 13.08 -5.15
N TYR A 68 16.08 11.98 -5.61
CA TYR A 68 15.94 10.67 -4.98
C TYR A 68 16.41 10.69 -3.53
N GLN A 69 17.58 11.30 -3.27
CA GLN A 69 18.17 11.31 -1.94
C GLN A 69 17.32 12.10 -0.92
N GLY A 70 16.72 13.22 -1.35
CA GLY A 70 15.81 13.99 -0.49
C GLY A 70 14.54 13.21 -0.14
N LYS A 71 13.93 12.58 -1.15
CA LYS A 71 12.73 11.74 -0.98
C LYS A 71 13.03 10.49 -0.13
N TRP A 72 14.20 9.89 -0.31
CA TRP A 72 14.64 8.73 0.47
C TRP A 72 14.82 9.07 1.95
N ILE A 73 15.49 10.19 2.27
CA ILE A 73 15.66 10.66 3.65
C ILE A 73 14.29 10.89 4.31
N PHE A 74 13.36 11.54 3.61
CA PHE A 74 12.02 11.80 4.11
C PHE A 74 11.20 10.52 4.31
N HIS A 75 11.32 9.56 3.37
CA HIS A 75 10.70 8.25 3.49
C HIS A 75 11.22 7.49 4.72
N LYS A 76 12.53 7.48 4.96
CA LYS A 76 13.13 6.87 6.14
C LYS A 76 12.68 7.49 7.45
N ALA A 77 12.58 8.81 7.51
CA ALA A 77 12.01 9.50 8.67
C ALA A 77 10.55 9.07 8.90
N THR A 78 9.76 8.93 7.84
CA THR A 78 8.36 8.46 7.91
C THR A 78 8.26 7.02 8.43
N GLU A 79 9.08 6.10 7.92
CA GLU A 79 9.12 4.71 8.41
C GLU A 79 9.48 4.64 9.90
N GLN A 80 10.45 5.44 10.34
CA GLN A 80 10.87 5.50 11.74
C GLN A 80 9.76 6.00 12.66
N GLU A 81 9.03 7.04 12.25
CA GLU A 81 7.93 7.60 13.05
C GLU A 81 6.71 6.65 13.10
N ILE A 82 6.42 5.94 12.01
CA ILE A 82 5.41 4.87 11.99
C ILE A 82 5.79 3.76 12.99
N ALA A 83 7.07 3.36 12.99
CA ALA A 83 7.58 2.34 13.90
C ALA A 83 7.58 2.80 15.36
N SER A 84 7.96 4.04 15.65
CA SER A 84 7.99 4.61 17.01
C SER A 84 6.60 4.69 17.63
N ARG A 85 5.58 4.95 16.81
CA ARG A 85 4.16 4.99 17.19
C ARG A 85 3.46 3.64 17.14
N HIS A 86 4.17 2.57 16.74
CA HIS A 86 3.60 1.23 16.55
C HIS A 86 2.35 1.19 15.66
N LEU A 87 2.32 2.03 14.60
CA LEU A 87 1.14 2.15 13.75
C LEU A 87 0.98 0.93 12.83
N ASN A 88 -0.24 0.43 12.74
CA ASN A 88 -0.63 -0.48 11.68
C ASN A 88 -1.28 0.34 10.56
N CYS A 89 -0.48 0.75 9.57
CA CYS A 89 -0.95 1.63 8.49
C CYS A 89 -2.00 1.00 7.57
N TYR A 90 -2.17 -0.33 7.57
CA TYR A 90 -3.33 -0.95 6.95
C TYR A 90 -4.61 -0.62 7.72
N LYS A 91 -4.59 -0.81 9.06
CA LYS A 91 -5.74 -0.51 9.92
C LYS A 91 -6.09 0.97 9.93
N VAL A 92 -5.10 1.86 10.08
CA VAL A 92 -5.31 3.32 10.11
C VAL A 92 -6.00 3.79 8.83
N ARG A 93 -5.49 3.40 7.66
CA ARG A 93 -6.11 3.75 6.37
C ARG A 93 -7.50 3.12 6.22
N SER A 94 -7.66 1.86 6.61
CA SER A 94 -8.96 1.17 6.52
C SER A 94 -10.07 1.81 7.36
N ALA A 95 -9.71 2.37 8.52
CA ALA A 95 -10.64 3.07 9.41
C ALA A 95 -11.08 4.43 8.84
N THR A 96 -10.30 4.99 7.91
CA THR A 96 -10.53 6.31 7.30
C THR A 96 -11.03 6.25 5.86
N THR A 97 -10.91 5.09 5.18
CA THR A 97 -11.69 4.82 3.97
C THR A 97 -13.16 4.83 4.37
N ALA A 98 -13.88 5.87 3.94
CA ALA A 98 -15.33 5.82 3.89
C ALA A 98 -15.72 4.47 3.30
N ALA A 99 -16.64 3.77 3.97
CA ALA A 99 -17.15 2.50 3.47
C ALA A 99 -17.47 2.69 1.98
N ALA A 100 -16.97 1.78 1.14
CA ALA A 100 -17.31 1.82 -0.28
C ALA A 100 -18.83 1.95 -0.40
N PRO A 101 -19.33 2.90 -1.22
CA PRO A 101 -20.75 3.14 -1.30
C PRO A 101 -21.45 1.82 -1.61
N GLU A 102 -22.53 1.55 -0.87
CA GLU A 102 -23.27 0.31 -1.06
C GLU A 102 -23.68 0.20 -2.53
N LEU A 103 -23.44 -0.96 -3.13
CA LEU A 103 -23.81 -1.18 -4.53
C LEU A 103 -25.31 -0.95 -4.71
N SER A 104 -25.68 -0.11 -5.68
CA SER A 104 -27.07 0.03 -6.10
C SER A 104 -27.63 -1.33 -6.54
N THR A 105 -28.95 -1.49 -6.52
CA THR A 105 -29.63 -2.71 -6.99
C THR A 105 -29.16 -3.13 -8.39
N ARG A 106 -28.95 -2.16 -9.29
CA ARG A 106 -28.43 -2.41 -10.65
C ARG A 106 -27.00 -2.94 -10.62
N GLN A 107 -26.13 -2.38 -9.79
CA GLN A 107 -24.74 -2.85 -9.66
C GLN A 107 -24.67 -4.23 -9.00
N LYS A 108 -25.52 -4.52 -8.00
CA LYS A 108 -25.66 -5.85 -7.41
C LYS A 108 -26.09 -6.87 -8.48
N GLN A 109 -27.10 -6.55 -9.28
CA GLN A 109 -27.56 -7.41 -10.36
C GLN A 109 -26.51 -7.62 -11.45
N ALA A 110 -25.77 -6.57 -11.82
CA ALA A 110 -24.67 -6.66 -12.79
C ALA A 110 -23.55 -7.56 -12.27
N ARG A 111 -23.17 -7.44 -10.98
CA ARG A 111 -22.19 -8.31 -10.33
C ARG A 111 -22.64 -9.78 -10.35
N VAL A 112 -23.90 -10.04 -9.99
CA VAL A 112 -24.48 -11.40 -10.02
C VAL A 112 -24.43 -11.97 -11.43
N SER A 113 -24.88 -11.20 -12.42
CA SER A 113 -24.87 -11.62 -13.82
C SER A 113 -23.45 -11.92 -14.31
N ALA A 114 -22.48 -11.06 -13.99
CA ALA A 114 -21.09 -11.25 -14.37
C ALA A 114 -20.49 -12.52 -13.75
N VAL A 115 -20.73 -12.76 -12.46
CA VAL A 115 -20.20 -13.95 -11.77
C VAL A 115 -20.87 -15.23 -12.30
N CYS A 116 -22.19 -15.25 -12.44
CA CYS A 116 -22.89 -16.43 -12.94
C CYS A 116 -22.51 -16.77 -14.38
N ASN A 117 -22.35 -15.76 -15.25
CA ASN A 117 -21.88 -15.95 -16.63
C ASN A 117 -20.43 -16.43 -16.67
N ALA A 118 -19.54 -15.89 -15.82
CA ALA A 118 -18.16 -16.34 -15.75
C ALA A 118 -18.05 -17.81 -15.26
N TYR A 119 -18.95 -18.24 -14.37
CA TYR A 119 -19.03 -19.63 -13.94
C TYR A 119 -19.51 -20.53 -15.09
N ALA A 120 -20.54 -20.10 -15.82
CA ALA A 120 -21.09 -20.84 -16.97
C ALA A 120 -20.08 -20.99 -18.12
N GLN A 121 -19.27 -19.96 -18.39
CA GLN A 121 -18.20 -20.02 -19.40
C GLN A 121 -17.12 -21.06 -19.09
N ARG A 122 -16.92 -21.39 -17.81
CA ARG A 122 -15.96 -22.40 -17.37
C ARG A 122 -16.57 -23.80 -17.34
N SER A 123 -17.83 -23.93 -17.73
CA SER A 123 -18.54 -25.18 -17.54
C SER A 123 -18.07 -26.27 -18.49
N GLN A 124 -17.91 -27.49 -17.97
CA GLN A 124 -17.38 -28.63 -18.73
C GLN A 124 -18.38 -29.78 -18.88
N PHE A 125 -19.33 -29.92 -17.96
CA PHE A 125 -20.27 -31.05 -17.94
C PHE A 125 -21.72 -30.59 -18.02
N ALA A 126 -22.08 -29.55 -17.27
CA ALA A 126 -23.43 -29.01 -17.26
C ALA A 126 -23.67 -28.01 -18.40
N ASP A 127 -24.92 -27.91 -18.84
CA ASP A 127 -25.30 -26.88 -19.80
C ASP A 127 -25.08 -25.47 -19.20
N PRO A 128 -24.43 -24.53 -19.92
CA PRO A 128 -24.16 -23.18 -19.42
C PRO A 128 -25.40 -22.44 -18.92
N SER A 129 -26.57 -22.64 -19.54
CA SER A 129 -27.82 -22.03 -19.11
C SER A 129 -28.29 -22.58 -17.76
N VAL A 130 -28.07 -23.87 -17.48
CA VAL A 130 -28.35 -24.48 -16.17
C VAL A 130 -27.43 -23.88 -15.11
N ILE A 131 -26.16 -23.67 -15.45
CA ILE A 131 -25.19 -23.03 -14.53
C ILE A 131 -25.59 -21.59 -14.19
N VAL A 132 -25.95 -20.77 -15.18
CA VAL A 132 -26.41 -19.39 -14.95
C VAL A 132 -27.65 -19.40 -14.04
N ASN A 133 -28.65 -20.20 -14.37
CA ASN A 133 -29.89 -20.30 -13.61
C ASN A 133 -29.64 -20.76 -12.17
N MET A 134 -28.77 -21.76 -11.98
CA MET A 134 -28.51 -22.30 -10.65
C MET A 134 -27.72 -21.32 -9.78
N CYS A 135 -26.77 -20.58 -10.35
CA CYS A 135 -26.08 -19.50 -9.67
C CYS A 135 -27.03 -18.36 -9.28
N GLN A 136 -27.94 -17.94 -10.16
CA GLN A 136 -28.94 -16.93 -9.83
C GLN A 136 -29.89 -17.41 -8.72
N ARG A 137 -30.29 -18.68 -8.73
CA ARG A 137 -31.07 -19.29 -7.65
C ARG A 137 -30.34 -19.26 -6.31
N GLY A 138 -29.04 -19.56 -6.30
CA GLY A 138 -28.21 -19.44 -5.10
C GLY A 138 -28.20 -18.01 -4.54
N TYR A 139 -28.07 -17.01 -5.41
CA TYR A 139 -28.15 -15.60 -5.00
C TYR A 139 -29.54 -15.20 -4.46
N GLN A 140 -30.61 -15.82 -4.94
CA GLN A 140 -31.97 -15.55 -4.45
C GLN A 140 -32.29 -16.29 -3.14
N ALA A 141 -31.62 -17.40 -2.84
CA ALA A 141 -31.88 -18.26 -1.68
C ALA A 141 -31.50 -17.62 -0.34
N THR A 142 -32.27 -17.85 0.72
CA THR A 142 -31.90 -17.38 2.09
C THR A 142 -30.62 -18.06 2.59
N PRO A 143 -29.91 -17.51 3.60
CA PRO A 143 -28.74 -18.17 4.18
C PRO A 143 -29.01 -19.60 4.67
N SER A 144 -30.18 -19.83 5.29
CA SER A 144 -30.61 -21.16 5.72
C SER A 144 -30.80 -22.10 4.53
N LYS A 145 -31.41 -21.62 3.45
CA LYS A 145 -31.63 -22.37 2.21
C LYS A 145 -30.32 -22.69 1.50
N CYS A 146 -29.39 -21.74 1.47
CA CYS A 146 -28.03 -21.95 0.96
C CYS A 146 -27.32 -23.07 1.71
N SER A 147 -27.37 -23.06 3.05
CA SER A 147 -26.78 -24.13 3.87
C SER A 147 -27.43 -25.49 3.61
N SER A 148 -28.77 -25.57 3.66
CA SER A 148 -29.49 -26.83 3.46
C SER A 148 -29.26 -27.43 2.08
N ASP A 149 -29.35 -26.60 1.03
CA ASP A 149 -29.30 -27.08 -0.35
C ASP A 149 -27.86 -27.42 -0.74
N GLN A 150 -26.84 -26.76 -0.20
CA GLN A 150 -25.43 -27.16 -0.38
C GLN A 150 -25.13 -28.53 0.25
N ILE A 151 -25.66 -28.81 1.44
CA ILE A 151 -25.53 -30.13 2.07
C ILE A 151 -26.19 -31.19 1.17
N LYS A 152 -27.39 -30.88 0.64
CA LYS A 152 -28.12 -31.77 -0.26
C LYS A 152 -27.36 -32.02 -1.58
N PHE A 153 -26.77 -30.99 -2.18
CA PHE A 153 -25.95 -31.17 -3.39
C PHE A 153 -24.78 -32.13 -3.13
N ASN A 154 -24.09 -31.97 -2.00
CA ASN A 154 -22.97 -32.84 -1.64
C ASN A 154 -23.42 -34.29 -1.40
N SER A 155 -24.56 -34.51 -0.73
CA SER A 155 -25.05 -35.86 -0.43
C SER A 155 -25.60 -36.57 -1.66
N GLU A 156 -26.35 -35.88 -2.52
CA GLU A 156 -26.89 -36.46 -3.75
C GLU A 156 -25.79 -36.72 -4.79
N ALA A 157 -24.76 -35.87 -4.87
CA ALA A 157 -23.60 -36.11 -5.73
C ALA A 157 -22.88 -37.44 -5.42
N GLN A 158 -22.85 -37.86 -4.15
CA GLN A 158 -22.21 -39.11 -3.74
C GLN A 158 -22.94 -40.36 -4.23
N LYS A 159 -24.24 -40.25 -4.55
CA LYS A 159 -25.05 -41.35 -5.09
C LYS A 159 -24.90 -41.53 -6.60
N LEU A 160 -24.28 -40.57 -7.27
CA LEU A 160 -24.07 -40.56 -8.72
C LEU A 160 -22.65 -41.05 -9.06
N ALA A 161 -22.44 -41.45 -10.31
CA ALA A 161 -21.14 -41.87 -10.83
C ALA A 161 -20.83 -41.23 -12.20
N GLY A 162 -19.54 -41.19 -12.56
CA GLY A 162 -19.06 -40.71 -13.86
C GLY A 162 -19.51 -39.29 -14.20
N TYR A 163 -19.88 -39.07 -15.46
CA TYR A 163 -20.31 -37.77 -15.98
C TYR A 163 -21.52 -37.19 -15.24
N ALA A 164 -22.49 -38.00 -14.85
CA ALA A 164 -23.67 -37.54 -14.10
C ALA A 164 -23.28 -36.96 -12.74
N ARG A 165 -22.29 -37.55 -12.06
CA ARG A 165 -21.75 -36.97 -10.82
C ARG A 165 -21.01 -35.66 -11.08
N ALA A 166 -20.21 -35.59 -12.13
CA ALA A 166 -19.44 -34.40 -12.47
C ALA A 166 -20.36 -33.22 -12.80
N GLU A 167 -21.38 -33.44 -13.63
CA GLU A 167 -22.43 -32.48 -13.95
C GLU A 167 -23.16 -31.99 -12.67
N TYR A 168 -23.57 -32.91 -11.81
CA TYR A 168 -24.30 -32.55 -10.59
C TYR A 168 -23.45 -31.75 -9.59
N ILE A 169 -22.16 -32.07 -9.46
CA ILE A 169 -21.21 -31.29 -8.66
C ILE A 169 -21.06 -29.87 -9.22
N GLU A 170 -20.99 -29.75 -10.53
CA GLU A 170 -20.84 -28.46 -11.22
C GLU A 170 -22.05 -27.55 -11.02
N ILE A 171 -23.27 -28.12 -11.14
CA ILE A 171 -24.53 -27.44 -10.82
C ILE A 171 -24.56 -27.00 -9.35
N GLY A 172 -24.15 -27.87 -8.43
CA GLY A 172 -24.08 -27.55 -7.00
C GLY A 172 -23.06 -26.45 -6.67
N ASN A 173 -21.93 -26.44 -7.37
CA ASN A 173 -20.93 -25.38 -7.21
C ASN A 173 -21.41 -24.04 -7.78
N ALA A 174 -22.18 -24.04 -8.87
CA ALA A 174 -22.83 -22.83 -9.38
C ALA A 174 -23.82 -22.26 -8.34
N PHE A 175 -24.63 -23.11 -7.72
CA PHE A 175 -25.52 -22.70 -6.62
C PHE A 175 -24.73 -22.06 -5.47
N ARG A 176 -23.63 -22.70 -5.03
CA ARG A 176 -22.74 -22.17 -3.98
C ARG A 176 -22.13 -20.82 -4.37
N ALA A 177 -21.69 -20.66 -5.61
CA ALA A 177 -21.16 -19.39 -6.11
C ALA A 177 -22.19 -18.27 -5.96
N GLY A 178 -23.46 -18.54 -6.31
CA GLY A 178 -24.57 -17.62 -6.10
C GLY A 178 -24.79 -17.23 -4.63
N CYS A 179 -24.79 -18.22 -3.73
CA CYS A 179 -24.94 -17.99 -2.29
C CYS A 179 -23.86 -17.06 -1.70
N ASN A 180 -22.66 -17.08 -2.25
CA ASN A 180 -21.51 -16.29 -1.78
C ASN A 180 -21.50 -14.83 -2.29
N LEU A 181 -22.52 -14.41 -3.04
CA LEU A 181 -22.62 -13.05 -3.59
C LEU A 181 -23.44 -12.08 -2.73
N LYS A 182 -23.90 -12.53 -1.56
CA LYS A 182 -24.65 -11.73 -0.59
C LYS A 182 -23.76 -10.91 0.32
#